data_AF-A0A7S0J9D2-F1
#
_entry.id   AF-A0A7S0J9D2-F1
#
_cell.length_a   1.000
_cell.length_b   1.000
_cell.length_c   1.000
_cell.angle_alpha   90.00
_cell.angle_beta   90.00
_cell.angle_gamma   90.00
#
_symmetry.space_group_name_H-M   'P 1'
#
loop_
_entity.id
_entity.type
_entity.pdbx_description
1 polymer ?
#
loop_
_entity_poly.entity_id
_entity_poly.type
_entity_poly.pdbx_seq_one_letter_code
_entity_poly.pdbx_strand_id
1 'polypeptide(L)'
;DHSARTERLVREVMHVDDTTWPLAAMQVKEMSDRLGDAGVRLWLGSIWGMAVSAAGMAVIPMVFHLDTALAINEHCVTAEVPLTKDLETALEVGAWTWNWMEPPLGTISFVLLCLQWTKSQRGTRDGPITWLRKRRQEQQLFANYPHYSRFILCHWLDSPVSRSCFHLISRPLPAASMPCGCVARLRASGGYALFGDSAWITAWR
;
A
#
# COMPACT_ATOMS: atom_id res chain seq x y z
N ASP A 1 14.52 -5.07 15.90
CA ASP A 1 14.64 -6.38 15.20
C ASP A 1 15.02 -6.29 13.74
N HIS A 2 14.33 -5.52 12.89
CA HIS A 2 14.64 -5.49 11.45
C HIS A 2 16.09 -5.07 11.15
N SER A 3 16.59 -3.99 11.77
CA SER A 3 17.97 -3.52 11.60
C SER A 3 19.00 -4.61 11.92
N ALA A 4 18.81 -5.36 13.00
CA ALA A 4 19.69 -6.47 13.38
C ALA A 4 19.65 -7.63 12.37
N ARG A 5 18.48 -7.92 11.79
CA ARG A 5 18.34 -8.95 10.74
C ARG A 5 18.97 -8.51 9.42
N THR A 6 18.80 -7.26 9.05
CA THR A 6 19.43 -6.67 7.86
C THR A 6 20.95 -6.65 8.02
N GLU A 7 21.47 -6.21 9.16
CA GLU A 7 22.90 -6.25 9.46
C GLU A 7 23.46 -7.67 9.41
N ARG A 8 22.71 -8.67 9.91
CA ARG A 8 23.08 -10.08 9.79
C ARG A 8 23.19 -10.53 8.33
N LEU A 9 22.25 -10.13 7.48
CA LEU A 9 22.28 -10.45 6.05
C LEU A 9 23.44 -9.73 5.34
N VAL A 10 23.72 -8.47 5.69
CA VAL A 10 24.88 -7.72 5.14
C VAL A 10 26.19 -8.44 5.47
N ARG A 11 26.36 -8.93 6.70
CA ARG A 11 27.54 -9.71 7.09
C ARG A 11 27.67 -11.03 6.32
N GLU A 12 26.55 -11.70 6.06
CA GLU A 12 26.55 -12.90 5.21
C GLU A 12 27.01 -12.57 3.78
N VAL A 13 26.48 -11.48 3.19
CA VAL A 13 26.90 -11.02 1.85
C VAL A 13 28.38 -10.66 1.83
N MET A 14 28.87 -9.95 2.84
CA MET A 14 30.31 -9.65 2.98
C MET A 14 31.15 -10.94 3.07
N HIS A 15 30.67 -11.94 3.80
CA HIS A 15 31.39 -13.21 3.98
C HIS A 15 31.42 -14.06 2.72
N VAL A 16 30.29 -14.16 2.00
CA VAL A 16 30.15 -15.01 0.81
C VAL A 16 30.76 -14.37 -0.44
N ASP A 17 30.60 -13.06 -0.61
CA ASP A 17 31.07 -12.35 -1.82
C ASP A 17 32.43 -11.65 -1.63
N ASP A 18 33.02 -11.72 -0.43
CA ASP A 18 34.27 -11.04 -0.05
C ASP A 18 34.27 -9.53 -0.37
N THR A 19 33.16 -8.87 -0.04
CA THR A 19 32.93 -7.45 -0.35
C THR A 19 33.01 -6.55 0.87
N THR A 20 33.29 -5.26 0.63
CA THR A 20 33.24 -4.25 1.69
C THR A 20 31.79 -3.96 2.10
N TRP A 21 31.61 -3.58 3.38
CA TRP A 21 30.30 -3.26 3.95
C TRP A 21 29.40 -2.34 3.08
N PRO A 22 29.88 -1.22 2.49
CA PRO A 22 29.01 -0.35 1.69
C PRO A 22 28.46 -1.03 0.43
N LEU A 23 29.24 -1.92 -0.20
CA LEU A 23 28.79 -2.67 -1.37
C LEU A 23 27.77 -3.74 -0.98
N ALA A 24 28.04 -4.49 0.09
CA ALA A 24 27.11 -5.48 0.62
C ALA A 24 25.77 -4.84 1.05
N ALA A 25 25.81 -3.68 1.72
CA ALA A 25 24.62 -2.94 2.10
C ALA A 25 23.80 -2.47 0.88
N MET A 26 24.48 -2.01 -0.18
CA MET A 26 23.82 -1.66 -1.45
C MET A 26 23.15 -2.87 -2.09
N GLN A 27 23.80 -4.03 -2.09
CA GLN A 27 23.25 -5.25 -2.67
C GLN A 27 22.02 -5.74 -1.90
N VAL A 28 22.05 -5.72 -0.56
CA VAL A 28 20.88 -6.04 0.27
C VAL A 28 19.73 -5.05 0.03
N LYS A 29 20.04 -3.77 -0.17
CA LYS A 29 19.03 -2.78 -0.56
C LYS A 29 18.43 -3.11 -1.93
N GLU A 30 19.25 -3.45 -2.92
CA GLU A 30 18.79 -3.87 -4.25
C GLU A 30 17.90 -5.13 -4.17
N MET A 31 18.25 -6.11 -3.33
CA MET A 31 17.39 -7.28 -3.07
C MET A 31 16.01 -6.85 -2.54
N SER A 32 15.98 -5.89 -1.60
CA SER A 32 14.73 -5.36 -1.06
C SER A 32 13.91 -4.62 -2.10
N ASP A 33 14.55 -3.82 -2.95
CA ASP A 33 13.87 -3.04 -3.99
C ASP A 33 13.25 -3.97 -5.04
N ARG A 34 13.97 -5.02 -5.48
CA ARG A 34 13.44 -6.04 -6.41
C ARG A 34 12.27 -6.85 -5.83
N LEU A 35 12.25 -7.06 -4.51
CA LEU A 35 11.14 -7.72 -3.81
C LEU A 35 9.91 -6.79 -3.63
N GLY A 36 10.13 -5.47 -3.65
CA GLY A 36 9.11 -4.45 -3.45
C GLY A 36 8.11 -4.31 -4.61
N ASP A 37 8.51 -4.65 -5.84
CA ASP A 37 7.66 -4.58 -7.04
C ASP A 37 6.47 -5.56 -7.04
N ALA A 38 6.38 -6.44 -6.04
CA ALA A 38 5.18 -7.26 -5.79
C ALA A 38 3.95 -6.45 -5.30
N GLY A 39 4.05 -5.11 -5.22
CA GLY A 39 3.02 -4.19 -4.73
C GLY A 39 1.67 -4.23 -5.47
N VAL A 40 1.64 -4.67 -6.73
CA VAL A 40 0.42 -4.68 -7.57
C VAL A 40 -0.72 -5.52 -6.96
N ARG A 41 -0.40 -6.60 -6.22
CA ARG A 41 -1.42 -7.44 -5.57
C ARG A 41 -1.93 -6.90 -4.23
N LEU A 42 -1.15 -6.04 -3.57
CA LEU A 42 -1.58 -5.36 -2.34
C LEU A 42 -2.67 -4.31 -2.65
N TRP A 43 -2.56 -3.68 -3.82
CA TRP A 43 -3.55 -2.74 -4.32
C TRP A 43 -4.93 -3.40 -4.46
N LEU A 44 -5.01 -4.62 -5.01
CA LEU A 44 -6.28 -5.35 -5.16
C LEU A 44 -6.99 -5.57 -3.82
N GLY A 45 -6.27 -6.01 -2.78
CA GLY A 45 -6.85 -6.19 -1.44
C GLY A 45 -7.36 -4.88 -0.84
N SER A 46 -6.60 -3.79 -1.01
CA SER A 46 -7.01 -2.45 -0.60
C SER A 46 -8.24 -1.95 -1.35
N ILE A 47 -8.36 -2.22 -2.66
CA ILE A 47 -9.55 -1.86 -3.44
C ILE A 47 -10.78 -2.60 -2.94
N TRP A 48 -10.70 -3.90 -2.72
CA TRP A 48 -11.83 -4.68 -2.20
C TRP A 48 -12.24 -4.18 -0.81
N GLY A 49 -11.26 -3.88 0.04
CA GLY A 49 -11.47 -3.19 1.33
C GLY A 49 -12.26 -1.89 1.19
N MET A 50 -11.83 -1.02 0.28
CA MET A 50 -12.49 0.26 0.03
C MET A 50 -13.88 0.08 -0.61
N ALA A 51 -14.04 -0.86 -1.54
CA ALA A 51 -15.29 -1.11 -2.23
C ALA A 51 -16.39 -1.60 -1.27
N VAL A 52 -16.07 -2.54 -0.37
CA VAL A 52 -17.04 -3.02 0.64
C VAL A 52 -17.39 -1.93 1.65
N SER A 53 -16.42 -1.11 2.06
CA SER A 53 -16.72 0.05 2.91
C SER A 53 -17.58 1.09 2.20
N ALA A 54 -17.30 1.38 0.94
CA ALA A 54 -18.09 2.30 0.14
C ALA A 54 -19.52 1.76 -0.05
N ALA A 55 -19.68 0.46 -0.31
CA ALA A 55 -20.98 -0.19 -0.41
C ALA A 55 -21.77 -0.07 0.91
N GLY A 56 -21.14 -0.33 2.06
CA GLY A 56 -21.78 -0.13 3.36
C GLY A 56 -22.23 1.32 3.59
N MET A 57 -21.40 2.30 3.22
CA MET A 57 -21.75 3.72 3.35
C MET A 57 -22.83 4.15 2.35
N ALA A 58 -22.87 3.57 1.15
CA ALA A 58 -23.84 3.87 0.11
C ALA A 58 -25.28 3.44 0.47
N VAL A 59 -25.43 2.49 1.40
CA VAL A 59 -26.76 2.09 1.90
C VAL A 59 -27.42 3.21 2.72
N ILE A 60 -26.66 4.15 3.30
CA ILE A 60 -27.24 5.26 4.07
C ILE A 60 -28.06 6.21 3.17
N PRO A 61 -27.51 6.82 2.10
CA PRO A 61 -28.28 7.68 1.22
C PRO A 61 -29.40 6.92 0.50
N MET A 62 -29.27 5.60 0.30
CA MET A 62 -30.30 4.77 -0.29
C MET A 62 -31.63 4.80 0.49
N VAL A 63 -31.56 4.93 1.82
CA VAL A 63 -32.72 4.91 2.73
C VAL A 63 -33.31 6.31 2.94
N PHE A 64 -32.47 7.35 2.89
CA PHE A 64 -32.88 8.72 3.24
C PHE A 64 -33.07 9.65 2.02
N HIS A 65 -32.73 9.22 0.81
CA HIS A 65 -32.87 10.02 -0.42
C HIS A 65 -34.02 9.50 -1.29
N LEU A 66 -35.04 10.34 -1.49
CA LEU A 66 -36.28 9.97 -2.18
C LEU A 66 -36.04 9.40 -3.59
N ASP A 67 -35.27 10.09 -4.42
CA ASP A 67 -35.06 9.65 -5.81
C ASP A 67 -34.36 8.29 -5.91
N THR A 68 -33.42 8.04 -4.97
CA THR A 68 -32.68 6.77 -4.92
C THR A 68 -33.59 5.64 -4.45
N ALA A 69 -34.43 5.92 -3.45
CA ALA A 69 -35.42 4.99 -2.95
C ALA A 69 -36.49 4.66 -4.01
N LEU A 70 -36.96 5.66 -4.76
CA LEU A 70 -37.90 5.47 -5.87
C LEU A 70 -37.28 4.63 -6.99
N ALA A 71 -36.04 4.93 -7.41
CA ALA A 71 -35.35 4.16 -8.45
C ALA A 71 -35.20 2.69 -8.05
N ILE A 72 -34.85 2.40 -6.79
CA ILE A 72 -34.73 1.02 -6.30
C ILE A 72 -36.10 0.37 -6.14
N ASN A 73 -37.09 1.12 -5.70
CA ASN A 73 -38.45 0.61 -5.59
C ASN A 73 -38.99 0.19 -6.96
N GLU A 74 -38.77 1.00 -8.00
CA GLU A 74 -39.19 0.70 -9.38
C GLU A 74 -38.51 -0.56 -9.94
N HIS A 75 -37.22 -0.76 -9.64
CA HIS A 75 -36.44 -1.86 -10.24
C HIS A 75 -36.45 -3.17 -9.42
N CYS A 76 -36.57 -3.09 -8.09
CA CYS A 76 -36.32 -4.23 -7.20
C CYS A 76 -37.50 -4.62 -6.31
N VAL A 77 -38.27 -3.65 -5.77
CA VAL A 77 -39.20 -3.91 -4.65
C VAL A 77 -40.65 -3.85 -5.07
N THR A 78 -41.00 -2.96 -6.01
CA THR A 78 -42.35 -2.77 -6.53
C THR A 78 -43.41 -2.49 -5.46
N ALA A 79 -43.05 -1.82 -4.35
CA ALA A 79 -43.97 -1.41 -3.30
C ALA A 79 -44.79 -0.18 -3.72
N GLU A 80 -46.00 -0.04 -3.16
CA GLU A 80 -46.82 1.15 -3.39
C GLU A 80 -46.14 2.41 -2.85
N VAL A 81 -46.08 3.44 -3.70
CA VAL A 81 -45.53 4.74 -3.35
C VAL A 81 -46.63 5.55 -2.67
N PRO A 82 -46.41 6.06 -1.43
CA PRO A 82 -47.40 6.87 -0.73
C PRO A 82 -47.60 8.21 -1.45
N LEU A 83 -48.63 8.96 -1.03
CA LEU A 83 -48.86 10.30 -1.58
C LEU A 83 -47.63 11.18 -1.35
N THR A 84 -47.34 12.05 -2.32
CA THR A 84 -46.17 12.95 -2.31
C THR A 84 -46.11 13.87 -1.08
N LYS A 85 -47.26 14.14 -0.45
CA LYS A 85 -47.36 14.95 0.77
C LYS A 85 -46.70 14.31 1.99
N ASP A 86 -46.60 12.98 2.02
CA ASP A 86 -46.06 12.23 3.16
C ASP A 86 -44.57 11.85 2.96
N LEU A 87 -43.88 12.43 1.96
CA LEU A 87 -42.50 12.14 1.59
C LEU A 87 -41.62 13.41 1.56
N GLU A 88 -42.03 14.48 2.25
CA GLU A 88 -41.34 15.77 2.21
C GLU A 88 -40.05 15.77 3.04
N THR A 89 -39.98 14.95 4.09
CA THR A 89 -38.81 14.86 4.96
C THR A 89 -38.03 13.55 4.78
N ALA A 90 -36.70 13.62 4.92
CA ALA A 90 -35.85 12.43 4.84
C ALA A 90 -36.23 11.35 5.86
N LEU A 91 -36.78 11.73 7.02
CA LEU A 91 -37.24 10.77 8.04
C LEU A 91 -38.52 10.03 7.60
N GLU A 92 -39.43 10.70 6.91
CA GLU A 92 -40.62 10.05 6.34
C GLU A 92 -40.24 9.10 5.20
N VAL A 93 -39.32 9.52 4.33
CA VAL A 93 -38.72 8.64 3.30
C VAL A 93 -38.05 7.43 3.95
N GLY A 94 -37.31 7.64 5.05
CA GLY A 94 -36.71 6.57 5.84
C GLY A 94 -37.74 5.62 6.45
N ALA A 95 -38.83 6.15 7.01
CA ALA A 95 -39.92 5.35 7.59
C ALA A 95 -40.64 4.52 6.52
N TRP A 96 -40.87 5.07 5.33
CA TRP A 96 -41.44 4.35 4.20
C TRP A 96 -40.49 3.27 3.66
N THR A 97 -39.21 3.60 3.45
CA THR A 97 -38.22 2.63 2.97
C THR A 97 -38.02 1.47 3.94
N TRP A 98 -38.08 1.72 5.25
CA TRP A 98 -38.05 0.66 6.29
C TRP A 98 -39.31 -0.20 6.36
N ASN A 99 -40.39 0.17 5.69
CA ASN A 99 -41.59 -0.67 5.64
C ASN A 99 -41.41 -1.88 4.71
N TRP A 100 -40.54 -1.76 3.70
CA TRP A 100 -40.27 -2.82 2.72
C TRP A 100 -38.82 -3.30 2.71
N MET A 101 -37.87 -2.52 3.21
CA MET A 101 -36.59 -3.07 3.66
C MET A 101 -36.80 -3.78 4.99
N GLU A 102 -36.28 -4.99 5.14
CA GLU A 102 -36.22 -5.68 6.44
C GLU A 102 -35.73 -4.75 7.56
N PRO A 103 -36.06 -5.05 8.84
CA PRO A 103 -36.06 -4.10 9.95
C PRO A 103 -34.83 -3.18 9.99
N PRO A 104 -34.93 -1.93 10.47
CA PRO A 104 -33.80 -0.98 10.56
C PRO A 104 -32.54 -1.55 11.24
N LEU A 105 -32.73 -2.57 12.09
CA LEU A 105 -31.67 -3.36 12.70
C LEU A 105 -30.79 -4.10 11.66
N GLY A 106 -31.37 -4.61 10.58
CA GLY A 106 -30.68 -5.24 9.44
C GLY A 106 -29.73 -4.28 8.75
N THR A 107 -30.19 -3.08 8.39
CA THR A 107 -29.36 -2.04 7.74
C THR A 107 -28.18 -1.62 8.62
N ILE A 108 -28.43 -1.35 9.90
CA ILE A 108 -27.37 -1.00 10.85
C ILE A 108 -26.39 -2.16 11.01
N SER A 109 -26.87 -3.40 11.10
CA SER A 109 -26.02 -4.58 11.21
C SER A 109 -25.14 -4.77 9.97
N PHE A 110 -25.66 -4.52 8.77
CA PHE A 110 -24.91 -4.60 7.52
C PHE A 110 -23.78 -3.57 7.48
N VAL A 111 -24.05 -2.31 7.83
CA VAL A 111 -23.03 -1.26 7.92
C VAL A 111 -21.94 -1.64 8.92
N LEU A 112 -22.32 -2.14 10.10
CA LEU A 112 -21.37 -2.60 11.11
C LEU A 112 -20.55 -3.79 10.64
N LEU A 113 -21.17 -4.75 9.93
CA LEU A 113 -20.47 -5.89 9.34
C LEU A 113 -19.46 -5.45 8.29
N CYS A 114 -19.82 -4.54 7.39
CA CYS A 114 -18.89 -3.97 6.40
C CYS A 114 -17.70 -3.27 7.09
N LEU A 115 -17.95 -2.51 8.17
CA LEU A 115 -16.90 -1.84 8.92
C LEU A 115 -15.99 -2.83 9.68
N GLN A 116 -16.58 -3.83 10.33
CA GLN A 116 -15.85 -4.91 11.01
C GLN A 116 -15.01 -5.72 10.04
N TRP A 117 -15.55 -6.05 8.87
CA TRP A 117 -14.83 -6.74 7.81
C TRP A 117 -13.66 -5.91 7.30
N THR A 118 -13.85 -4.62 7.01
CA THR A 118 -12.74 -3.75 6.58
C THR A 118 -11.65 -3.64 7.66
N LYS A 119 -12.04 -3.57 8.94
CA LYS A 119 -11.08 -3.61 10.05
C LYS A 119 -10.33 -4.94 10.09
N SER A 120 -11.02 -6.06 9.90
CA SER A 120 -10.42 -7.39 9.81
C SER A 120 -9.40 -7.47 8.67
N GLN A 121 -9.73 -6.93 7.50
CA GLN A 121 -8.82 -6.91 6.35
C GLN A 121 -7.58 -6.06 6.59
N ARG A 122 -7.68 -4.97 7.37
CA ARG A 122 -6.52 -4.16 7.78
C ARG A 122 -5.64 -4.86 8.81
N GLY A 123 -6.22 -5.73 9.64
CA GLY A 123 -5.54 -6.41 10.74
C GLY A 123 -4.96 -7.79 10.41
N THR A 124 -5.34 -8.39 9.28
CA THR A 124 -4.89 -9.75 8.92
C THR A 124 -3.45 -9.72 8.38
N ARG A 125 -2.50 -9.63 9.31
CA ARG A 125 -1.05 -9.69 9.07
C ARG A 125 -0.62 -11.00 8.38
N ASP A 126 -1.41 -12.05 8.58
CA ASP A 126 -1.11 -13.45 8.23
C ASP A 126 -2.28 -14.15 7.49
N GLY A 127 -2.94 -13.43 6.59
CA GLY A 127 -4.00 -14.01 5.76
C GLY A 127 -3.46 -15.03 4.73
N PRO A 128 -4.32 -15.87 4.14
CA PRO A 128 -3.88 -16.85 3.14
C PRO A 128 -3.14 -16.20 1.95
N ILE A 129 -3.47 -14.96 1.62
CA ILE A 129 -2.80 -14.22 0.56
C ILE A 129 -1.38 -13.78 0.97
N THR A 130 -1.15 -13.43 2.24
CA THR A 130 0.18 -13.00 2.70
C THR A 130 1.16 -14.18 2.79
N TRP A 131 0.68 -15.37 3.18
CA TRP A 131 1.45 -16.62 3.13
C TRP A 131 1.90 -16.94 1.69
N LEU A 132 0.98 -16.92 0.72
CA LEU A 132 1.31 -17.17 -0.68
C LEU A 132 2.31 -16.15 -1.23
N ARG A 133 2.19 -14.88 -0.83
CA ARG A 133 3.15 -13.84 -1.21
C ARG A 133 4.53 -14.13 -0.62
N LYS A 134 4.61 -14.44 0.68
CA LYS A 134 5.87 -14.77 1.33
C LYS A 134 6.54 -15.94 0.63
N ARG A 135 5.79 -17.01 0.35
CA ARG A 135 6.30 -18.18 -0.38
C ARG A 135 6.83 -17.85 -1.78
N ARG A 136 6.16 -16.97 -2.52
CA ARG A 136 6.64 -16.50 -3.84
C ARG A 136 7.90 -15.64 -3.71
N GLN A 137 7.94 -14.74 -2.73
CA GLN A 137 9.11 -13.91 -2.45
C GLN A 137 10.31 -14.78 -2.06
N GLU A 138 10.12 -15.80 -1.21
CA GLU A 138 11.15 -16.79 -0.89
C GLU A 138 11.64 -17.51 -2.14
N GLN A 139 10.73 -18.01 -2.99
CA GLN A 139 11.10 -18.68 -4.23
C GLN A 139 11.89 -17.78 -5.17
N GLN A 140 11.47 -16.52 -5.34
CA GLN A 140 12.20 -15.54 -6.16
C GLN A 140 13.58 -15.23 -5.58
N LEU A 141 13.67 -15.06 -4.26
CA LEU A 141 14.92 -14.78 -3.57
C LEU A 141 15.90 -15.95 -3.69
N PHE A 142 15.41 -17.19 -3.55
CA PHE A 142 16.22 -18.39 -3.72
C PHE A 142 16.63 -18.67 -5.16
N ALA A 143 15.78 -18.32 -6.13
CA ALA A 143 16.11 -18.45 -7.55
C ALA A 143 17.18 -17.43 -7.97
N ASN A 144 17.10 -16.20 -7.46
CA ASN A 144 18.03 -15.12 -7.81
C ASN A 144 19.36 -15.20 -7.04
N TYR A 145 19.34 -15.74 -5.82
CA TYR A 145 20.52 -15.78 -4.95
C TYR A 145 20.70 -17.16 -4.28
N PRO A 146 21.03 -18.20 -5.06
CA PRO A 146 21.14 -19.56 -4.56
C PRO A 146 22.36 -19.80 -3.65
N HIS A 147 23.35 -18.91 -3.70
CA HIS A 147 24.62 -19.03 -2.97
C HIS A 147 24.56 -18.55 -1.50
N TYR A 148 23.56 -17.76 -1.11
CA TYR A 148 23.39 -17.37 0.29
C TYR A 148 22.61 -18.42 1.10
N SER A 149 22.84 -18.42 2.42
CA SER A 149 22.09 -19.28 3.33
C SER A 149 20.59 -18.98 3.30
N ARG A 150 19.80 -19.98 2.90
CA ARG A 150 18.32 -19.91 2.87
C ARG A 150 17.72 -19.52 4.22
N PHE A 151 18.35 -19.96 5.32
CA PHE A 151 17.89 -19.66 6.67
C PHE A 151 17.97 -18.15 6.97
N ILE A 152 19.07 -17.50 6.59
CA ILE A 152 19.28 -16.06 6.83
C ILE A 152 18.33 -15.24 5.95
N LEU A 153 18.18 -15.64 4.67
CA LEU A 153 17.25 -15.02 3.74
C LEU A 153 15.79 -15.10 4.23
N CYS A 154 15.31 -16.28 4.65
CA CYS A 154 13.97 -16.43 5.24
C CYS A 154 13.78 -15.57 6.48
N HIS A 155 14.75 -15.60 7.39
CA HIS A 155 14.67 -14.85 8.64
C HIS A 155 14.65 -13.33 8.41
N TRP A 156 15.40 -12.86 7.41
CA TRP A 156 15.37 -11.46 6.96
C TRP A 156 14.03 -11.09 6.33
N LEU A 157 13.48 -11.91 5.43
CA LEU A 157 12.18 -11.68 4.78
C LEU A 157 11.02 -11.63 5.79
N ASP A 158 11.14 -12.34 6.91
CA ASP A 158 10.15 -12.33 8.00
C ASP A 158 10.09 -11.03 8.82
N SER A 159 10.97 -10.08 8.54
CA SER A 159 11.01 -8.82 9.28
C SER A 159 9.89 -7.84 8.83
N PRO A 160 9.25 -7.13 9.77
CA PRO A 160 8.06 -6.32 9.48
C PRO A 160 8.29 -5.09 8.59
N VAL A 161 9.53 -4.59 8.47
CA VAL A 161 9.85 -3.31 7.81
C VAL A 161 10.20 -3.48 6.32
N SER A 162 10.54 -4.69 5.86
CA SER A 162 10.70 -5.00 4.42
C SER A 162 9.42 -4.67 3.60
N ARG A 163 8.29 -4.46 4.27
CA ARG A 163 6.99 -4.11 3.67
C ARG A 163 6.66 -2.61 3.72
N SER A 164 7.40 -1.79 4.47
CA SER A 164 7.06 -0.39 4.77
C SER A 164 7.78 0.67 3.91
N CYS A 165 8.77 0.31 3.09
CA CYS A 165 9.36 1.26 2.13
C CYS A 165 8.35 1.82 1.12
N PHE A 166 7.19 1.18 0.94
CA PHE A 166 6.16 1.63 0.01
C PHE A 166 5.42 2.92 0.47
N HIS A 167 5.47 3.27 1.76
CA HIS A 167 4.78 4.47 2.27
C HIS A 167 5.68 5.69 2.55
N LEU A 168 7.00 5.53 2.46
CA LEU A 168 7.95 6.62 2.75
C LEU A 168 8.56 7.28 1.50
N ILE A 169 8.25 6.80 0.29
CA ILE A 169 8.71 7.39 -0.98
C ILE A 169 7.88 8.62 -1.41
N SER A 170 6.86 9.03 -0.64
CA SER A 170 6.11 10.27 -0.88
C SER A 170 6.52 11.45 0.02
N ARG A 171 7.57 11.31 0.85
CA ARG A 171 8.15 12.45 1.56
C ARG A 171 9.41 12.91 0.83
N PRO A 172 9.42 14.12 0.23
CA PRO A 172 10.67 14.69 -0.26
C PRO A 172 11.63 14.79 0.93
N LEU A 173 12.84 14.27 0.76
CA LEU A 173 13.92 14.48 1.73
C LEU A 173 14.13 15.99 1.88
N PRO A 174 14.16 16.53 3.11
CA PRO A 174 14.53 17.92 3.32
C PRO A 174 15.97 18.09 2.82
N ALA A 175 16.14 18.98 1.84
CA ALA A 175 17.42 19.41 1.31
C ALA A 175 18.15 20.23 2.37
N ALA A 176 18.76 19.58 3.35
CA ALA A 176 19.63 20.24 4.30
C ALA A 176 20.75 19.30 4.73
N SER A 177 21.98 19.72 4.40
CA SER A 177 23.27 19.16 4.82
C SER A 177 23.70 17.82 4.19
N MET A 178 24.09 17.85 2.91
CA MET A 178 25.15 16.97 2.43
C MET A 178 26.51 17.63 2.72
N PRO A 179 27.41 17.01 3.50
CA PRO A 179 28.81 17.38 3.50
C PRO A 179 29.44 17.02 2.15
N CYS A 180 30.16 17.97 1.57
CA CYS A 180 30.83 17.90 0.28
C CYS A 180 31.68 16.62 0.13
N GLY A 181 31.51 15.89 -0.98
CA GLY A 181 32.49 14.88 -1.39
C GLY A 181 31.98 13.60 -2.06
N CYS A 182 30.71 13.46 -2.43
CA CYS A 182 30.25 12.29 -3.19
C CYS A 182 30.02 12.63 -4.67
N VAL A 183 30.96 12.19 -5.51
CA VAL A 183 30.87 12.20 -6.97
C VAL A 183 29.78 11.22 -7.40
N ALA A 184 28.65 11.74 -7.84
CA ALA A 184 27.61 10.95 -8.50
C ALA A 184 28.08 10.57 -9.91
N ARG A 185 28.38 9.29 -10.13
CA ARG A 185 28.68 8.74 -11.46
C ARG A 185 27.37 8.56 -12.24
N LEU A 186 26.97 9.60 -12.98
CA LEU A 186 25.94 9.49 -14.02
C LEU A 186 26.49 8.66 -15.18
N ARG A 187 25.95 7.45 -15.36
CA ARG A 187 26.27 6.59 -16.50
C ARG A 187 25.36 6.99 -17.67
N ALA A 188 25.79 7.99 -18.44
CA ALA A 188 25.28 8.24 -19.78
C ALA A 188 26.46 8.63 -20.69
N SER A 189 26.73 7.76 -21.67
CA SER A 189 27.44 8.02 -22.93
C SER A 189 28.64 8.99 -22.91
N GLY A 190 29.84 8.41 -22.91
CA GLY A 190 31.03 8.88 -23.64
C GLY A 190 31.27 10.39 -23.70
N GLY A 191 31.95 10.93 -22.69
CA GLY A 191 32.56 12.25 -22.75
C GLY A 191 33.30 12.55 -21.46
N TYR A 192 34.64 12.57 -21.49
CA TYR A 192 35.44 13.03 -20.37
C TYR A 192 35.57 14.55 -20.48
N ALA A 193 34.92 15.30 -19.60
CA ALA A 193 35.22 16.71 -19.37
C ALA A 193 36.05 16.81 -18.09
N LEU A 194 37.33 17.16 -18.23
CA LEU A 194 38.18 17.55 -17.11
C LEU A 194 37.89 19.00 -16.77
N PHE A 195 37.21 19.26 -15.64
CA PHE A 195 37.12 20.60 -15.08
C PHE A 195 38.20 20.75 -14.01
N GLY A 196 39.28 21.43 -14.38
CA GLY A 196 40.33 21.87 -13.47
C GLY A 196 40.01 23.24 -12.90
N ASP A 197 40.17 23.37 -11.59
CA ASP A 197 40.13 24.63 -10.85
C ASP A 197 41.18 25.62 -11.37
N SER A 198 40.76 26.77 -11.88
CA SER A 198 41.55 28.01 -11.76
C SER A 198 40.67 29.24 -12.03
N ALA A 199 40.70 30.13 -11.05
CA ALA A 199 40.08 31.44 -11.03
C ALA A 199 40.54 32.35 -12.17
N TRP A 200 39.60 33.10 -12.78
CA TRP A 200 39.80 34.44 -13.35
C TRP A 200 38.45 35.17 -13.24
N ILE A 201 38.31 36.09 -12.27
CA ILE A 201 38.50 37.54 -12.39
C ILE A 201 37.43 38.25 -13.24
N THR A 202 36.82 39.21 -12.54
CA THR A 202 35.86 40.27 -12.84
C THR A 202 35.97 41.04 -14.18
N ALA A 203 34.79 41.57 -14.54
CA ALA A 203 34.50 42.94 -14.98
C ALA A 203 34.54 43.34 -16.47
N TRP A 204 33.38 43.81 -16.92
CA TRP A 204 33.09 44.96 -17.80
C TRP A 204 33.78 45.05 -19.16
N ARG A 205 33.01 44.79 -20.24
CA ARG A 205 32.53 45.84 -21.16
C ARG A 205 31.33 45.36 -21.95
#